data_AF-A0A525D8S2-F1
#
_entry.id   AF-A0A525D8S2-F1
#
_cell.length_a   1.000
_cell.length_b   1.000
_cell.length_c   1.000
_cell.angle_alpha   90.00
_cell.angle_beta   90.00
_cell.angle_gamma   90.00
#
_symmetry.space_group_name_H-M   'P 1'
#
loop_
_entity.id
_entity.type
_entity.pdbx_description
1 polymer ?
#
loop_
_entity_poly.entity_id
_entity_poly.type
_entity_poly.pdbx_seq_one_letter_code
_entity_poly.pdbx_strand_id
1 'polypeptide(L)'
;MLKDLIRKFTGQKNTKDTAKKRLQFSLIYDKLEVNDTTLTDLQEDIVAVISKYFEIDKDALELKVKRDDDTSALVFNTPILHVKRKPA
;
A
#
# COMPACT_ATOMS: atom_id res chain seq x y z
N MET A 1 25.30 27.51 28.97
CA MET A 1 24.11 27.32 29.83
C MET A 1 22.80 27.53 29.07
N LEU A 2 22.45 28.71 28.53
CA LEU A 2 21.23 28.85 27.69
C LEU A 2 21.31 28.11 26.34
N LYS A 3 22.50 28.07 25.72
CA LYS A 3 22.73 27.40 24.42
C LYS A 3 22.56 25.87 24.47
N ASP A 4 22.77 25.26 25.64
CA ASP A 4 22.65 23.81 25.84
C ASP A 4 21.20 23.34 26.01
N LEU A 5 20.33 24.25 26.48
CA LEU A 5 18.90 23.98 26.67
C LEU A 5 18.14 24.00 25.32
N ILE A 6 18.53 24.90 24.42
CA ILE A 6 17.98 25.00 23.06
C ILE A 6 18.35 23.77 22.22
N ARG A 7 19.57 23.25 22.39
CA ARG A 7 20.07 22.06 21.68
C ARG A 7 19.36 20.76 22.09
N LYS A 8 18.81 20.71 23.31
CA LYS A 8 18.00 19.58 23.80
C LYS A 8 16.57 19.60 23.26
N PHE A 9 16.07 20.76 22.83
CA PHE A 9 14.76 20.92 22.17
C PHE A 9 14.84 20.76 20.64
N THR A 10 16.00 21.01 20.03
CA THR A 10 16.24 20.79 18.58
C THR A 10 16.87 19.44 18.25
N GLY A 11 16.93 18.51 19.21
CA GLY A 11 17.24 17.11 18.99
C GLY A 11 16.09 16.43 18.24
N GLN A 12 15.93 16.79 16.96
CA GLN A 12 15.12 16.09 15.98
C GLN A 12 15.52 14.61 16.02
N LYS A 13 14.78 13.81 16.79
CA LYS A 13 14.55 12.43 16.38
C LYS A 13 13.94 12.55 15.00
N ASN A 14 14.68 12.10 13.99
CA ASN A 14 14.23 11.96 12.62
C ASN A 14 12.97 11.08 12.59
N THR A 15 11.81 11.67 12.84
CA THR A 15 10.49 11.09 12.52
C THR A 15 10.34 10.85 11.01
N LYS A 16 11.29 11.35 10.22
CA LYS A 16 11.40 11.18 8.78
C LYS A 16 11.67 9.74 8.34
N ASP A 17 12.31 8.91 9.18
CA ASP A 17 12.81 7.58 8.77
C ASP A 17 11.95 6.38 9.18
N THR A 18 10.78 6.56 9.82
CA THR A 18 10.05 5.38 10.35
C THR A 18 8.53 5.50 10.29
N ALA A 19 8.00 6.00 9.19
CA ALA A 19 6.58 5.84 8.87
C ALA A 19 6.40 5.28 7.46
N LYS A 20 6.78 4.02 7.26
CA LYS A 20 6.37 3.27 6.06
C LYS A 20 4.86 3.07 6.12
N LYS A 21 4.10 3.89 5.40
CA LYS A 21 2.66 3.71 5.24
C LYS A 21 2.42 2.58 4.24
N ARG A 22 1.55 1.64 4.57
CA ARG A 22 1.16 0.52 3.70
C ARG A 22 -0.26 0.73 3.22
N LEU A 23 -0.52 0.39 1.96
CA LEU A 23 -1.88 0.32 1.44
C LEU A 23 -2.41 -1.09 1.68
N GLN A 24 -3.52 -1.20 2.40
CA GLN A 24 -4.26 -2.46 2.54
C GLN A 24 -5.58 -2.33 1.76
N PHE A 25 -5.80 -3.24 0.83
CA PHE A 25 -7.01 -3.30 0.02
C PHE A 25 -7.50 -4.76 -0.03
N SER A 26 -8.80 -4.97 0.11
CA SER A 26 -9.42 -6.30 0.03
C SER A 26 -10.66 -6.22 -0.84
N LEU A 27 -10.66 -6.98 -1.93
CA LEU A 27 -11.83 -7.18 -2.78
C LEU A 27 -12.47 -8.50 -2.39
N ILE A 28 -13.74 -8.47 -1.98
CA ILE A 28 -14.52 -9.67 -1.67
C ILE A 28 -15.46 -9.92 -2.83
N TYR A 29 -15.47 -11.15 -3.35
CA TYR A 29 -16.32 -11.55 -4.47
C TYR A 29 -16.87 -12.96 -4.25
N ASP A 30 -18.02 -13.25 -4.87
CA ASP A 30 -18.68 -14.56 -4.78
C ASP A 30 -17.87 -15.63 -5.52
N LYS A 31 -17.91 -16.87 -5.01
CA LYS A 31 -17.05 -18.00 -5.35
C LYS A 31 -17.18 -18.46 -6.82
N LEU A 32 -18.21 -18.01 -7.53
CA LEU A 32 -18.74 -18.78 -8.66
C LEU A 32 -18.07 -18.57 -10.02
N GLU A 33 -17.32 -17.49 -10.32
CA GLU A 33 -17.08 -17.20 -11.75
C GLU A 33 -15.73 -16.58 -12.15
N VAL A 34 -14.76 -16.42 -11.26
CA VAL A 34 -13.50 -15.73 -11.65
C VAL A 34 -12.39 -16.74 -11.90
N ASN A 35 -12.06 -16.94 -13.18
CA ASN A 35 -10.91 -17.75 -13.59
C ASN A 35 -9.58 -17.06 -13.20
N ASP A 36 -8.49 -17.84 -13.10
CA ASP A 36 -7.18 -17.33 -12.66
C ASP A 36 -6.62 -16.24 -13.60
N THR A 37 -6.94 -16.30 -14.90
CA THR A 37 -6.55 -15.27 -15.87
C THR A 37 -7.23 -13.93 -15.56
N THR A 38 -8.53 -13.93 -15.30
CA THR A 38 -9.30 -12.74 -14.94
C THR A 38 -8.82 -12.14 -13.62
N LEU A 39 -8.40 -12.96 -12.65
CA LEU A 39 -7.78 -12.44 -11.42
C LEU A 39 -6.42 -11.78 -11.68
N THR A 40 -5.66 -12.31 -12.64
CA THR A 40 -4.37 -11.74 -13.07
C THR A 40 -4.58 -10.41 -13.79
N ASP A 41 -5.51 -10.36 -14.74
CA ASP A 41 -5.87 -9.13 -15.47
C ASP A 41 -6.35 -8.05 -14.50
N LEU A 42 -7.23 -8.42 -13.57
CA LEU A 42 -7.75 -7.52 -12.53
C LEU A 42 -6.64 -7.00 -11.61
N GLN A 43 -5.66 -7.85 -11.27
CA GLN A 43 -4.48 -7.42 -10.51
C GLN A 43 -3.71 -6.33 -11.27
N GLU A 44 -3.42 -6.54 -12.55
CA GLU A 44 -2.67 -5.58 -13.37
C GLU A 44 -3.41 -4.24 -13.45
N ASP A 45 -4.72 -4.28 -13.64
CA ASP A 45 -5.58 -3.09 -13.69
C ASP A 45 -5.59 -2.33 -12.36
N ILE A 46 -5.75 -3.03 -11.23
CA ILE A 46 -5.74 -2.42 -9.89
C ILE A 46 -4.38 -1.77 -9.62
N VAL A 47 -3.29 -2.45 -9.93
CA VAL A 47 -1.93 -1.91 -9.78
C VAL A 47 -1.76 -0.67 -10.65
N ALA A 48 -2.21 -0.68 -11.89
CA ALA A 48 -2.15 0.45 -12.80
C ALA A 48 -2.93 1.65 -12.29
N VAL A 49 -4.14 1.43 -11.75
CA VAL A 49 -4.97 2.50 -11.17
C VAL A 49 -4.32 3.08 -9.91
N ILE A 50 -3.89 2.25 -8.96
CA ILE A 50 -3.23 2.70 -7.72
C ILE A 50 -1.96 3.49 -8.04
N SER A 51 -1.20 3.04 -9.05
CA SER A 51 0.03 3.70 -9.52
C SER A 51 -0.20 5.12 -10.06
N LYS A 52 -1.44 5.51 -10.39
CA LYS A 52 -1.78 6.89 -10.76
C LYS A 52 -1.73 7.84 -9.56
N TYR A 53 -1.98 7.34 -8.36
CA TYR A 53 -2.08 8.14 -7.13
C TYR A 53 -0.90 7.93 -6.18
N PHE A 54 -0.27 6.76 -6.23
CA PHE A 54 0.80 6.38 -5.32
C PHE A 54 1.99 5.84 -6.10
N GLU A 55 3.19 6.18 -5.65
CA GLU A 55 4.40 5.44 -5.98
C GLU A 55 4.46 4.24 -5.03
N ILE A 56 4.35 3.04 -5.60
CA ILE A 56 4.29 1.77 -4.87
C ILE A 56 5.48 0.90 -5.25
N ASP A 57 5.98 0.13 -4.29
CA ASP A 57 7.00 -0.87 -4.52
C ASP A 57 6.36 -2.11 -5.17
N LYS A 58 6.54 -2.26 -6.49
CA LYS A 58 5.96 -3.36 -7.25
C LYS A 58 6.61 -4.71 -6.92
N ASP A 59 7.87 -4.71 -6.49
CA ASP A 59 8.60 -5.93 -6.15
C ASP A 59 8.17 -6.46 -4.77
N ALA A 60 7.76 -5.56 -3.88
CA ALA A 60 7.21 -5.90 -2.56
C ALA A 60 5.67 -6.07 -2.56
N LEU A 61 5.05 -6.18 -3.74
CA LEU A 61 3.61 -6.38 -3.90
C LEU A 61 3.21 -7.79 -3.46
N GLU A 62 2.34 -7.89 -2.45
CA GLU A 62 1.72 -9.16 -2.06
C GLU A 62 0.25 -9.21 -2.46
N LEU A 63 -0.11 -10.22 -3.25
CA LEU A 63 -1.48 -10.56 -3.61
C LEU A 63 -1.83 -11.94 -3.06
N LYS A 64 -2.93 -12.05 -2.32
CA LYS A 64 -3.40 -13.33 -1.74
C LYS A 64 -4.87 -13.52 -2.02
N VAL A 65 -5.21 -14.63 -2.67
CA VAL A 65 -6.60 -15.10 -2.75
C VAL A 65 -6.86 -15.93 -1.49
N LYS A 66 -7.73 -15.42 -0.62
CA LYS A 66 -8.29 -16.19 0.51
C LYS A 66 -9.60 -16.78 0.05
N ARG A 67 -9.72 -18.10 0.15
CA ARG A 67 -10.96 -18.83 -0.10
C ARG A 67 -11.49 -19.29 1.25
N ASP A 68 -12.72 -18.91 1.56
CA ASP A 68 -13.51 -19.43 2.68
C ASP A 68 -14.67 -20.27 2.11
N ASP A 69 -15.44 -20.93 2.97
CA ASP A 69 -16.50 -21.85 2.54
C ASP A 69 -17.51 -21.16 1.59
N ASP A 70 -17.86 -19.90 1.86
CA ASP A 70 -18.87 -19.15 1.10
C ASP A 70 -18.35 -17.94 0.31
N THR A 71 -17.09 -17.53 0.49
CA THR A 71 -16.57 -16.30 -0.16
C THR A 71 -15.12 -16.42 -0.60
N SER A 72 -14.76 -15.67 -1.64
CA SER A 72 -13.36 -15.48 -2.03
C SER A 72 -12.96 -14.02 -1.85
N ALA A 73 -11.78 -13.79 -1.28
CA ALA A 73 -11.24 -12.47 -1.05
C ALA A 73 -9.87 -12.33 -1.71
N LEU A 74 -9.73 -11.36 -2.60
CA LEU A 74 -8.47 -10.92 -3.17
C LEU A 74 -7.87 -9.84 -2.27
N VAL A 75 -6.79 -10.18 -1.57
CA VAL A 75 -6.09 -9.28 -0.64
C VAL A 75 -4.85 -8.72 -1.33
N PHE A 76 -4.75 -7.39 -1.34
CA PHE A 76 -3.65 -6.63 -1.90
C PHE A 76 -2.93 -5.85 -0.79
N ASN A 77 -1.61 -6.01 -0.71
CA ASN A 77 -0.77 -5.35 0.28
C ASN A 77 0.53 -4.87 -0.36
N THR A 78 0.77 -3.56 -0.30
CA THR A 78 2.00 -2.97 -0.85
C THR A 78 2.50 -1.82 0.02
N PRO A 79 3.83 -1.67 0.17
CA PRO A 79 4.41 -0.43 0.69
C PRO A 79 4.09 0.74 -0.25
N ILE A 80 3.71 1.87 0.35
CA ILE A 80 3.61 3.15 -0.36
C ILE A 80 4.95 3.88 -0.16
N LEU A 81 5.62 4.20 -1.27
CA LEU A 81 6.87 4.97 -1.30
C LEU A 81 6.59 6.47 -1.23
N HIS A 82 5.64 6.93 -2.05
CA HIS A 82 5.22 8.33 -2.09
C HIS A 82 3.77 8.49 -2.55
N VAL A 83 3.11 9.57 -2.12
CA VAL A 83 1.83 9.99 -2.69
C VAL A 83 2.12 10.95 -3.84
N LYS A 84 1.59 10.67 -5.04
CA LYS A 84 1.69 11.59 -6.17
C LYS A 84 0.83 12.80 -5.89
N ARG A 85 1.44 13.98 -5.76
CA ARG A 85 0.70 15.23 -5.70
C ARG A 85 0.15 15.49 -7.10
N LYS A 86 -1.17 15.65 -7.24
CA LYS A 86 -1.73 16.22 -8.47
C LYS A 86 -1.10 17.60 -8.66
N PRO A 87 -0.52 17.94 -9.83
CA PRO A 87 -0.29 19.33 -10.15
C PRO A 87 -1.66 20.03 -10.09
N ALA A 88 -1.70 21.16 -9.40
CA ALA A 88 -2.90 21.98 -9.27
C ALA A 88 -3.39 22.47 -10.64
#